data_AF-A0A9D1F4D9-F1
#
_entry.id   AF-A0A9D1F4D9-F1
#
_cell.length_a   1.000
_cell.length_b   1.000
_cell.length_c   1.000
_cell.angle_alpha   90.00
_cell.angle_beta   90.00
_cell.angle_gamma   90.00
#
_symmetry.space_group_name_H-M   'P 1'
#
loop_
_entity.id
_entity.type
_entity.pdbx_description
1 polymer ?
#
loop_
_entity_poly.entity_id
_entity_poly.type
_entity_poly.pdbx_seq_one_letter_code
_entity_poly.pdbx_strand_id
1 'polypeptide(L)' 'MIAGIDIGTSYSSICVLDESGKIKPVDIATGTSMFGSKYSLPSAVFVEDNGNVLVGQAAMNSRKRRPQN' A
#
# COMPACT_ATOMS: atom_id res chain seq x y z
N MET A 1 -1.77 -2.50 -20.23
CA MET A 1 -1.04 -3.02 -19.05
C MET A 1 -2.02 -3.81 -18.21
N ILE A 2 -1.73 -5.09 -17.93
CA ILE A 2 -2.54 -5.91 -17.02
C ILE A 2 -1.76 -6.01 -15.71
N ALA A 3 -2.42 -5.75 -14.60
CA ALA A 3 -1.84 -5.83 -13.26
C ALA A 3 -2.50 -6.97 -12.47
N GLY A 4 -1.69 -7.75 -11.77
CA GLY A 4 -2.15 -8.68 -10.74
C GLY A 4 -2.10 -7.97 -9.39
N ILE A 5 -3.23 -7.94 -8.69
CA ILE A 5 -3.33 -7.30 -7.37
C ILE A 5 -3.76 -8.34 -6.36
N ASP A 6 -2.93 -8.52 -5.33
CA ASP A 6 -3.29 -9.27 -4.13
C ASP A 6 -3.89 -8.29 -3.12
N ILE A 7 -5.18 -8.48 -2.80
CA ILE A 7 -5.94 -7.69 -1.83
C ILE A 7 -6.04 -8.50 -0.54
N GLY A 8 -4.97 -8.47 0.25
CA GLY A 8 -4.92 -9.15 1.53
C GLY A 8 -5.50 -8.32 2.67
N THR A 9 -5.91 -9.00 3.73
CA THR A 9 -6.51 -8.37 4.93
C THR A 9 -5.56 -7.35 5.58
N SER A 10 -4.28 -7.69 5.72
CA SER A 10 -3.28 -6.85 6.41
C SER A 10 -2.36 -6.10 5.46
N TYR A 11 -2.05 -6.71 4.32
CA TYR A 11 -1.15 -6.17 3.31
C TYR A 11 -1.71 -6.46 1.93
N SER A 12 -1.45 -5.54 1.01
CA SER A 12 -1.74 -5.71 -0.41
C SER A 12 -0.44 -5.57 -1.22
N SER A 13 -0.39 -6.20 -2.39
CA SER A 13 0.76 -6.13 -3.31
C SER A 13 0.29 -6.09 -4.77
N ILE A 14 1.17 -5.62 -5.66
CA ILE A 14 0.87 -5.51 -7.09
C ILE A 14 2.06 -5.96 -7.94
N CYS A 15 1.76 -6.67 -9.02
CA CYS A 15 2.70 -6.98 -10.08
C CYS A 15 2.12 -6.55 -11.44
N VAL A 16 3.01 -6.28 -12.39
CA VAL A 16 2.67 -5.92 -13.77
C VAL A 16 3.36 -6.85 -14.75
N LEU A 17 2.69 -7.15 -15.85
CA LEU A 17 3.33 -7.76 -17.01
C LEU A 17 4.07 -6.68 -17.79
N ASP A 18 5.38 -6.82 -17.95
CA ASP A 18 6.16 -5.91 -18.79
C ASP A 18 6.03 -6.21 -20.28
N GLU A 19 6.61 -5.36 -21.13
CA GLU A 19 6.56 -5.51 -22.59
C GLU A 19 7.22 -6.79 -23.11
N SER A 20 8.09 -7.42 -22.31
CA SER A 20 8.73 -8.70 -22.62
C SER A 20 7.91 -9.91 -22.16
N GLY A 21 6.72 -9.70 -21.59
CA GLY A 21 5.88 -10.76 -21.05
C GLY A 21 6.37 -11.30 -19.70
N LYS A 22 7.28 -10.59 -19.03
CA LYS A 22 7.80 -10.98 -17.70
C LYS A 22 7.01 -10.28 -16.60
N ILE A 23 6.67 -11.03 -15.55
CA ILE A 23 6.04 -10.49 -14.35
C ILE A 23 7.08 -9.70 -13.54
N LYS A 24 6.76 -8.45 -13.20
CA LYS A 24 7.56 -7.58 -12.35
C LYS A 24 6.75 -7.11 -11.13
N PRO A 25 7.26 -7.29 -9.90
CA PRO A 25 6.64 -6.69 -8.72
C PRO A 25 6.83 -5.17 -8.77
N VAL A 26 5.84 -4.44 -8.26
CA VAL A 26 5.89 -2.98 -8.20
C VAL A 26 6.38 -2.56 -6.81
N ASP A 27 7.44 -1.76 -6.78
CA ASP A 27 7.99 -1.18 -5.55
C ASP A 27 7.02 -0.13 -4.99
N ILE A 28 6.74 -0.17 -3.69
CA ILE A 28 5.96 0.87 -3.04
C ILE A 28 6.86 2.09 -2.86
N ALA A 29 6.51 3.21 -3.50
CA ALA A 29 7.34 4.41 -3.62
C ALA A 29 7.88 4.99 -2.29
N THR A 30 7.29 4.60 -1.15
CA THR A 30 7.74 5.01 0.18
C THR A 30 8.95 4.22 0.70
N GLY A 31 9.34 3.11 0.05
CA GLY A 31 10.48 2.26 0.41
C GLY A 31 10.42 1.65 1.82
N THR A 32 9.33 1.89 2.54
CA THR A 32 9.16 1.54 3.95
C THR A 32 7.74 1.01 4.15
N SER A 33 7.69 -0.25 4.53
CA SER A 33 6.53 -0.88 5.15
C SER A 33 6.96 -1.19 6.58
N MET A 34 6.25 -0.66 7.58
CA MET A 34 6.61 -0.82 8.99
C MET A 34 6.75 -2.30 9.41
N PHE A 35 6.15 -3.23 8.67
CA PHE A 35 6.27 -4.67 8.90
C PHE A 35 6.30 -5.53 7.61
N GLY A 36 6.67 -4.96 6.47
CA GLY A 36 6.60 -5.63 5.17
C GLY A 36 7.82 -5.42 4.28
N SER A 37 7.80 -6.06 3.11
CA SER A 37 8.80 -5.82 2.07
C SER A 37 8.55 -4.48 1.36
N LYS A 38 9.51 -4.02 0.56
CA LYS A 38 9.32 -2.89 -0.37
C LYS A 38 8.28 -3.15 -1.48
N TYR A 39 7.64 -4.31 -1.48
CA TYR A 39 6.55 -4.66 -2.40
C TYR A 39 5.19 -4.85 -1.70
N SER A 40 5.11 -4.57 -0.39
CA SER A 40 3.94 -4.86 0.43
C SER A 40 3.44 -3.59 1.13
N LEU A 41 2.25 -3.12 0.76
CA LEU A 41 1.62 -1.94 1.36
C LEU A 41 0.61 -2.36 2.44
N PRO A 42 0.57 -1.72 3.63
CA PRO A 42 -0.47 -1.99 4.60
C PRO A 42 -1.88 -1.78 4.00
N SER A 43 -2.80 -2.69 4.29
CA SER A 43 -4.21 -2.57 3.92
C SER A 43 -4.93 -1.66 4.92
N ALA A 44 -4.65 -0.35 4.84
CA ALA A 44 -5.18 0.66 5.76
C ALA A 44 -5.58 1.93 5.02
N VAL A 45 -6.70 2.51 5.41
CA VAL A 45 -7.25 3.77 4.88
C VAL A 45 -7.71 4.62 6.05
N PHE A 46 -7.30 5.88 6.10
CA PHE A 46 -7.74 6.86 7.10
C PHE A 46 -8.10 8.18 6.43
N VAL A 47 -9.10 8.88 6.98
CA VAL A 47 -9.50 10.21 6.52
C VAL A 47 -9.09 11.25 7.57
N GLU A 48 -8.40 12.31 7.14
CA GLU A 48 -8.03 13.45 7.99
C GLU A 48 -9.21 14.44 8.11
N ASP A 49 -9.19 15.34 9.10
CA ASP A 49 -10.30 16.30 9.34
C ASP A 49 -10.52 17.27 8.18
N ASN A 50 -9.49 17.52 7.38
CA ASN A 50 -9.55 18.35 6.18
C ASN A 50 -10.06 17.60 4.94
N GLY A 51 -10.46 16.33 5.09
CA GLY A 51 -10.97 15.47 4.02
C GLY A 51 -9.90 14.70 3.23
N ASN A 52 -8.61 14.84 3.57
CA ASN A 52 -7.55 14.07 2.89
C ASN A 52 -7.66 12.58 3.21
N VAL A 53 -7.43 11.74 2.21
CA VAL A 53 -7.38 10.27 2.37
C VAL A 53 -5.92 9.81 2.42
N LEU A 54 -5.55 9.22 3.55
CA LEU A 54 -4.27 8.54 3.73
C LEU A 54 -4.45 7.04 3.46
N VAL A 55 -3.50 6.44 2.75
CA VAL A 55 -3.50 5.01 2.43
C VAL A 55 -2.15 4.39 2.80
N GLY A 56 -2.16 3.14 3.23
CA GLY A 56 -0.95 2.35 3.44
C GLY A 56 -0.09 2.84 4.60
N GLN A 57 1.20 3.05 4.35
CA GLN A 57 2.14 3.44 5.41
C GLN A 57 1.81 4.80 6.03
N ALA A 58 1.34 5.76 5.21
CA ALA A 58 0.92 7.07 5.69
C ALA A 58 -0.26 6.95 6.67
N ALA A 59 -1.23 6.08 6.35
CA ALA A 59 -2.33 5.77 7.24
C ALA A 59 -1.82 5.15 8.55
N MET A 60 -1.03 4.07 8.47
CA MET A 60 -0.52 3.40 9.69
C MET A 60 0.29 4.34 10.61
N ASN A 61 0.99 5.33 10.05
CA ASN A 61 1.71 6.34 10.82
C ASN A 61 0.78 7.32 11.55
N SER A 62 -0.38 7.66 10.99
CA SER A 62 -1.35 8.57 11.62
C SER A 62 -2.18 7.90 12.73
N ARG A 63 -2.33 6.55 12.68
CA ARG A 63 -3.09 5.73 13.65
C ARG A 63 -2.81 6.08 15.12
N LYS A 64 -1.54 6.31 15.48
CA LYS A 64 -1.13 6.56 16.89
C LYS A 64 -1.78 7.79 17.52
N ARG A 65 -2.33 8.70 16.71
CA ARG A 65 -2.91 9.95 17.19
C ARG A 65 -4.44 9.95 17.12
N ARG A 66 -5.07 9.01 16.40
CA ARG A 66 -6.51 8.96 16.12
C ARG A 66 -6.98 7.53 15.81
N PRO A 67 -7.23 6.70 16.85
CA PRO A 67 -7.64 5.30 16.66
C PRO A 67 -9.05 5.13 16.06
N GLN A 68 -9.88 6.16 16.08
CA GLN A 68 -11.22 6.18 15.49
C GLN A 68 -11.24 6.49 13.98
N ASN A 69 -10.09 6.90 13.43
CA ASN A 69 -9.96 7.03 11.99
C ASN A 69 -10.03 5.67 11.33
#